data_AF-A0A1A8SFF9-F1
#
_entry.id   AF-A0A1A8SFF9-F1
#
_cell.length_a   1.000
_cell.length_b   1.000
_cell.length_c   1.000
_cell.angle_alpha   90.00
_cell.angle_beta   90.00
_cell.angle_gamma   90.00
#
_symmetry.space_group_name_H-M   'P 1'
#
loop_
_entity.id
_entity.type
_entity.pdbx_description
1 polymer ?
#
loop_
_entity_poly.entity_id
_entity_poly.type
_entity_poly.pdbx_seq_one_letter_code
_entity_poly.pdbx_strand_id
1 'polypeptide(L)'
;MGNVMRGVSASNKVNDEHRDSSPKGSDDDIVVVLEDYPAAEISEPIYRKGDKLRVIAQEAYWWRVRSVETGKENYVPSSHVARVYHGWLFEGVGRQTAEELLFLPGNKVGSFLVRESSSERGLYSLSVRHRIVKHYRIHRLDNSWYYISPRLTFQCLEDLVNHYCDSAEGLCCTL
;
A
#
# COMPACT_ATOMS: atom_id res chain seq x y z
N MET A 1 -34.85 -50.05 48.21
CA MET A 1 -34.32 -51.39 47.88
C MET A 1 -34.22 -51.44 46.36
N GLY A 2 -33.10 -51.55 45.66
CA GLY A 2 -31.69 -51.74 45.97
C GLY A 2 -30.92 -51.67 44.64
N ASN A 3 -29.75 -51.04 44.69
CA ASN A 3 -28.55 -51.16 43.83
C ASN A 3 -28.40 -52.54 43.11
N VAL A 4 -27.75 -52.75 41.94
CA VAL A 4 -26.62 -52.04 41.31
C VAL A 4 -26.20 -52.62 39.92
N MET A 5 -25.62 -51.73 39.08
CA MET A 5 -24.58 -51.84 38.01
C MET A 5 -24.57 -52.94 36.92
N ARG A 6 -24.41 -52.55 35.65
CA ARG A 6 -23.14 -52.35 34.90
C ARG A 6 -23.45 -52.06 33.41
N GLY A 7 -22.75 -51.11 32.79
CA GLY A 7 -22.82 -50.87 31.34
C GLY A 7 -21.75 -49.87 30.89
N VAL A 8 -20.95 -50.26 29.91
CA VAL A 8 -19.66 -49.69 29.51
C VAL A 8 -19.74 -49.05 28.12
N SER A 9 -18.92 -48.01 27.91
CA SER A 9 -18.36 -47.48 26.64
C SER A 9 -19.20 -46.65 25.65
N ALA A 10 -18.86 -45.35 25.65
CA ALA A 10 -18.41 -44.49 24.54
C ALA A 10 -18.82 -44.77 23.09
N SER A 11 -19.40 -43.74 22.45
CA SER A 11 -19.06 -43.36 21.07
C SER A 11 -19.36 -41.87 20.81
N ASN A 12 -18.36 -41.21 20.21
CA ASN A 12 -18.33 -39.84 19.73
C ASN A 12 -19.42 -39.56 18.67
N LYS A 13 -20.01 -38.37 18.72
CA LYS A 13 -20.61 -37.72 17.54
C LYS A 13 -19.95 -36.37 17.31
N VAL A 14 -19.28 -36.30 16.17
CA VAL A 14 -18.64 -35.12 15.58
C VAL A 14 -19.75 -34.22 15.02
N ASN A 15 -19.75 -32.94 15.37
CA ASN A 15 -20.53 -31.92 14.65
C ASN A 15 -19.56 -31.01 13.90
N ASP A 16 -19.67 -31.13 12.58
CA ASP A 16 -19.10 -30.29 11.55
C ASP A 16 -19.95 -29.01 11.44
N GLU A 17 -19.35 -27.84 11.68
CA GLU A 17 -19.86 -26.58 11.13
C GLU A 17 -18.68 -25.72 10.64
N HIS A 18 -18.49 -25.82 9.33
CA HIS A 18 -17.84 -24.84 8.45
C HIS A 18 -18.09 -23.39 8.89
N ARG A 19 -17.01 -22.69 9.29
CA ARG A 19 -16.93 -21.23 9.19
C ARG A 19 -15.79 -20.90 8.26
N ASP A 20 -16.14 -20.72 6.98
CA ASP A 20 -15.30 -20.07 5.98
C ASP A 20 -15.01 -18.65 6.44
N SER A 21 -13.88 -18.47 7.13
CA SER A 21 -13.33 -17.17 7.44
C SER A 21 -12.46 -16.74 6.26
N SER A 22 -13.11 -16.29 5.18
CA SER A 22 -12.42 -15.52 4.16
C SER A 22 -11.77 -14.29 4.84
N PRO A 23 -10.45 -14.05 4.69
CA PRO A 23 -9.85 -12.87 5.25
C PRO A 23 -10.42 -11.66 4.50
N LYS A 24 -11.18 -10.82 5.22
CA LYS A 24 -11.52 -9.48 4.76
C LYS A 24 -10.20 -8.74 4.59
N GLY A 25 -9.66 -8.70 3.37
CA GLY A 25 -8.47 -7.90 3.06
C GLY A 25 -8.76 -6.47 3.51
N SER A 26 -8.01 -5.99 4.50
CA SER A 26 -8.05 -4.60 4.91
C SER A 26 -7.55 -3.75 3.75
N ASP A 27 -7.89 -2.46 3.76
CA ASP A 27 -7.38 -1.49 2.78
C ASP A 27 -5.83 -1.38 2.82
N ASP A 28 -5.19 -2.06 3.78
CA ASP A 28 -3.74 -2.13 3.98
C ASP A 28 -3.02 -3.11 3.03
N ASP A 29 -3.75 -3.91 2.24
CA ASP A 29 -3.18 -4.91 1.33
C ASP A 29 -3.09 -4.42 -0.13
N ILE A 30 -3.03 -3.11 -0.36
CA ILE A 30 -2.88 -2.53 -1.70
C ILE A 30 -1.41 -2.36 -2.05
N VAL A 31 -1.05 -2.77 -3.27
CA VAL A 31 0.25 -2.52 -3.88
C VAL A 31 0.11 -1.84 -5.23
N VAL A 32 1.14 -1.08 -5.61
CA VAL A 32 1.30 -0.53 -6.95
C VAL A 32 2.39 -1.30 -7.70
N VAL A 33 2.19 -1.51 -8.99
CA VAL A 33 3.20 -2.10 -9.88
C VAL A 33 4.25 -1.05 -10.24
N LEU A 34 5.52 -1.38 -10.01
CA LEU A 34 6.66 -0.48 -10.23
C LEU A 34 7.23 -0.55 -11.64
N GLU A 35 7.09 -1.68 -12.31
CA GLU A 35 7.58 -1.96 -13.65
C GLU A 35 6.61 -2.94 -14.35
N ASP A 36 6.48 -2.84 -15.67
CA ASP A 36 5.63 -3.74 -16.44
C ASP A 36 6.03 -5.20 -16.20
N TYR A 37 5.04 -6.03 -15.91
CA TYR A 37 5.26 -7.43 -15.57
C TYR A 37 4.33 -8.38 -16.33
N PRO A 38 4.85 -9.48 -16.92
CA PRO A 38 6.28 -9.69 -17.20
C PRO A 38 6.86 -8.58 -18.09
N ALA A 39 8.19 -8.45 -18.10
CA ALA A 39 8.85 -7.53 -19.00
C ALA A 39 8.44 -7.84 -20.46
N ALA A 40 8.25 -6.78 -21.26
CA ALA A 40 7.78 -6.89 -22.65
C ALA A 40 8.69 -7.77 -23.54
N GLU A 41 9.95 -7.95 -23.15
CA GLU A 41 10.93 -8.82 -23.80
C GLU A 41 10.64 -10.31 -23.61
N ILE A 42 9.93 -10.66 -22.53
CA ILE A 42 9.57 -12.04 -22.17
C ILE A 42 8.19 -12.37 -22.75
N SER A 43 7.20 -11.50 -22.52
CA SER A 43 5.82 -11.68 -22.99
C SER A 43 5.03 -10.37 -22.95
N GLU A 44 3.80 -10.39 -23.46
CA GLU A 44 2.85 -9.29 -23.22
C GLU A 44 2.67 -9.08 -21.70
N PRO A 45 2.83 -7.83 -21.19
CA PRO A 45 2.66 -7.55 -19.78
C PRO A 45 1.21 -7.77 -19.32
N ILE A 46 1.03 -8.57 -18.27
CA ILE A 46 -0.27 -8.79 -17.63
C ILE A 46 -0.61 -7.69 -16.63
N TYR A 47 0.42 -7.02 -16.12
CA TYR A 47 0.33 -5.85 -15.26
C TYR A 47 1.23 -4.75 -15.81
N ARG A 48 0.72 -3.53 -15.82
CA ARG A 48 1.46 -2.34 -16.25
C ARG A 48 1.89 -1.52 -15.05
N LYS A 49 2.98 -0.78 -15.21
CA LYS A 49 3.45 0.18 -14.22
C LYS A 49 2.33 1.15 -13.83
N GLY A 50 2.11 1.29 -12.53
CA GLY A 50 1.03 2.09 -11.95
C GLY A 50 -0.25 1.32 -11.65
N ASP A 51 -0.39 0.07 -12.11
CA ASP A 51 -1.55 -0.75 -11.79
C ASP A 51 -1.66 -0.96 -10.27
N LYS A 52 -2.88 -0.80 -9.75
CA LYS A 52 -3.20 -1.09 -8.35
C LYS A 52 -3.68 -2.52 -8.22
N LEU A 53 -3.01 -3.27 -7.36
CA LEU A 53 -3.31 -4.68 -7.10
C LEU A 53 -3.62 -4.86 -5.61
N ARG A 54 -4.59 -5.74 -5.30
CA ARG A 54 -4.86 -6.20 -3.94
C ARG A 54 -4.11 -7.50 -3.70
N VAL A 55 -3.37 -7.59 -2.61
CA VAL A 55 -2.67 -8.82 -2.21
C VAL A 55 -3.67 -9.84 -1.69
N ILE A 56 -3.61 -11.07 -2.21
CA ILE A 56 -4.42 -12.21 -1.76
C ILE A 56 -3.60 -13.13 -0.87
N ALA A 57 -2.37 -13.44 -1.29
CA ALA A 57 -1.45 -14.30 -0.54
C ALA A 57 0.00 -13.89 -0.79
N GLN A 58 0.81 -13.96 0.27
CA GLN A 58 2.24 -13.65 0.24
C GLN A 58 3.05 -14.95 0.34
N GLU A 59 3.46 -15.51 -0.80
CA GLU A 59 4.23 -16.75 -0.87
C GLU A 59 5.71 -16.42 -1.09
N ALA A 60 6.36 -15.93 -0.04
CA ALA A 60 7.76 -15.47 -0.05
C ALA A 60 8.04 -14.43 -1.15
N TYR A 61 8.67 -14.84 -2.25
CA TYR A 61 9.04 -13.97 -3.38
C TYR A 61 7.91 -13.73 -4.36
N TRP A 62 6.90 -14.60 -4.39
CA TRP A 62 5.79 -14.53 -5.35
C TRP A 62 4.50 -14.21 -4.61
N TRP A 63 3.86 -13.12 -4.98
CA TRP A 63 2.62 -12.71 -4.36
C TRP A 63 1.47 -12.99 -5.30
N ARG A 64 0.44 -13.68 -4.80
CA ARG A 64 -0.83 -13.81 -5.50
C ARG A 64 -1.61 -12.53 -5.29
N VAL A 65 -1.98 -11.89 -6.39
CA VAL A 65 -2.58 -10.55 -6.38
C VAL A 65 -3.79 -10.51 -7.31
N ARG A 66 -4.72 -9.61 -7.03
CA ARG A 66 -5.91 -9.32 -7.84
C ARG A 66 -5.86 -7.88 -8.34
N SER A 67 -6.00 -7.68 -9.65
CA SER A 67 -6.14 -6.34 -10.23
C SER A 67 -7.39 -5.66 -9.67
N VAL A 68 -7.25 -4.43 -9.16
CA VAL A 68 -8.38 -3.64 -8.66
C VAL A 68 -9.27 -3.19 -9.82
N GLU A 69 -8.70 -2.96 -11.01
CA GLU A 69 -9.44 -2.54 -12.20
C GLU A 69 -10.17 -3.70 -12.88
N THR A 70 -9.48 -4.81 -13.15
CA THR A 70 -10.02 -5.90 -13.98
C THR A 70 -10.57 -7.07 -13.19
N GLY A 71 -10.28 -7.15 -11.88
CA GLY A 71 -10.64 -8.28 -11.03
C GLY A 71 -9.85 -9.57 -11.32
N LYS A 72 -8.94 -9.58 -12.31
CA LYS A 72 -8.13 -10.74 -12.67
C LYS A 72 -7.08 -11.04 -11.61
N GLU A 73 -6.83 -12.31 -11.37
CA GLU A 73 -5.79 -12.79 -10.43
C GLU A 73 -4.62 -13.41 -11.17
N ASN A 74 -3.41 -13.03 -10.79
CA ASN A 74 -2.17 -13.67 -11.22
C ASN A 74 -1.10 -13.50 -10.14
N TYR A 75 0.10 -13.99 -10.41
CA TYR A 75 1.27 -13.84 -9.54
C TYR A 75 2.17 -12.71 -10.04
N VAL A 76 2.82 -12.02 -9.10
CA VAL A 76 3.85 -11.02 -9.37
C VAL A 76 5.00 -11.19 -8.37
N PRO A 77 6.27 -10.98 -8.76
CA PRO A 77 7.36 -10.96 -7.80
C PRO A 77 7.19 -9.78 -6.83
N SER A 78 7.46 -10.00 -5.54
CA SER A 78 7.35 -8.96 -4.50
C SER A 78 8.27 -7.77 -4.76
N SER A 79 9.36 -7.95 -5.52
CA SER A 79 10.28 -6.89 -5.93
C SER A 79 9.72 -5.93 -6.98
N HIS A 80 8.66 -6.31 -7.71
CA HIS A 80 8.06 -5.50 -8.78
C HIS A 80 6.91 -4.63 -8.28
N VAL A 81 6.61 -4.68 -6.99
CA VAL A 81 5.48 -3.96 -6.40
C VAL A 81 5.92 -3.17 -5.16
N ALA A 82 5.23 -2.08 -4.88
CA ALA A 82 5.39 -1.29 -3.66
C ALA A 82 4.08 -1.25 -2.88
N ARG A 83 4.16 -1.31 -1.56
CA ARG A 83 2.98 -1.16 -0.69
C ARG A 83 2.49 0.27 -0.71
N VAL A 84 1.16 0.42 -0.70
CA VAL A 84 0.48 1.71 -0.67
C VAL A 84 -0.51 1.73 0.49
N TYR A 85 -0.29 2.63 1.43
CA TYR A 85 -1.18 2.88 2.56
C TYR A 85 -1.94 4.19 2.34
N HIS A 86 -3.20 4.24 2.78
CA HIS A 86 -4.08 5.42 2.64
C HIS A 86 -4.23 5.96 1.20
N GLY A 87 -3.80 5.19 0.20
CA GLY A 87 -3.79 5.60 -1.21
C GLY A 87 -2.68 6.58 -1.62
N TRP A 88 -1.89 7.12 -0.69
CA TRP A 88 -0.87 8.14 -0.97
C TRP A 88 0.48 7.90 -0.28
N LEU A 89 0.60 6.97 0.67
CA LEU A 89 1.85 6.62 1.35
C LEU A 89 2.47 5.37 0.73
N PHE A 90 3.61 5.51 0.06
CA PHE A 90 4.28 4.46 -0.68
C PHE A 90 5.54 3.99 0.05
N GLU A 91 5.62 2.69 0.32
CA GLU A 91 6.80 2.03 0.90
C GLU A 91 7.61 1.35 -0.20
N GLY A 92 8.93 1.53 -0.19
CA GLY A 92 9.83 0.94 -1.20
C GLY A 92 9.92 1.72 -2.52
N VAL A 93 9.31 2.92 -2.61
CA VAL A 93 9.39 3.78 -3.80
C VAL A 93 10.52 4.80 -3.68
N GLY A 94 11.50 4.69 -4.58
CA GLY A 94 12.60 5.64 -4.71
C GLY A 94 12.19 6.97 -5.37
N ARG A 95 13.11 7.94 -5.39
CA ARG A 95 12.88 9.24 -6.03
C ARG A 95 12.54 9.10 -7.51
N GLN A 96 13.35 8.39 -8.27
CA GLN A 96 13.16 8.22 -9.71
C GLN A 96 11.86 7.48 -10.03
N THR A 97 11.60 6.37 -9.33
CA THR A 97 10.35 5.60 -9.49
C THR A 97 9.12 6.45 -9.17
N ALA A 98 9.18 7.32 -8.16
CA ALA A 98 8.11 8.26 -7.86
C ALA A 98 7.87 9.26 -9.00
N GLU A 99 8.93 9.76 -9.62
CA GLU A 99 8.80 10.64 -10.78
C GLU A 99 8.06 9.90 -11.91
N GLU A 100 8.53 8.72 -12.29
CA GLU A 100 7.93 7.90 -13.35
C GLU A 100 6.45 7.59 -13.09
N LEU A 101 6.10 7.19 -11.87
CA LEU A 101 4.70 6.95 -11.47
C LEU A 101 3.83 8.21 -11.60
N LEU A 102 4.32 9.36 -11.14
CA LEU A 102 3.58 10.63 -11.21
C LEU A 102 3.43 11.18 -12.63
N PHE A 103 4.30 10.75 -13.55
CA PHE A 103 4.22 11.09 -14.98
C PHE A 103 3.33 10.14 -15.79
N LEU A 104 2.84 9.05 -15.20
CA LEU A 104 1.91 8.14 -15.89
C LEU A 104 0.63 8.87 -16.33
N PRO A 105 0.02 8.43 -17.45
CA PRO A 105 -1.28 8.95 -17.90
C PRO A 105 -2.35 8.87 -16.81
N GLY A 106 -3.22 9.87 -16.76
CA GLY A 106 -4.28 9.98 -15.75
C GLY A 106 -3.90 10.85 -14.54
N ASN A 107 -2.61 11.00 -14.24
CA ASN A 107 -2.14 11.94 -13.23
C ASN A 107 -2.17 13.39 -13.76
N LYS A 108 -2.58 14.33 -12.91
CA LYS A 108 -2.71 15.75 -13.22
C LYS A 108 -1.77 16.58 -12.34
N VAL A 109 -1.67 17.88 -12.61
CA VAL A 109 -0.99 18.79 -11.68
C VAL A 109 -1.67 18.70 -10.31
N GLY A 110 -0.87 18.56 -9.26
CA GLY A 110 -1.33 18.30 -7.89
C GLY A 110 -1.17 16.83 -7.47
N SER A 111 -1.29 15.88 -8.40
CA SER A 111 -1.10 14.45 -8.11
C SER A 111 0.21 14.22 -7.35
N PHE A 112 0.16 13.44 -6.28
CA PHE A 112 1.29 13.32 -5.37
C PHE A 112 1.41 11.92 -4.79
N LEU A 113 2.55 11.69 -4.16
CA LEU A 113 2.76 10.57 -3.25
C LEU A 113 3.74 10.98 -2.15
N VAL A 114 3.56 10.41 -0.96
CA VAL A 114 4.55 10.44 0.11
C VAL A 114 5.31 9.13 0.04
N ARG A 115 6.64 9.20 -0.07
CA ARG A 115 7.51 8.02 -0.05
C ARG A 115 8.32 7.98 1.24
N GLU A 116 8.43 6.81 1.84
CA GLU A 116 9.40 6.56 2.90
C GLU A 116 10.80 6.38 2.30
N SER A 117 11.82 6.89 2.98
CA SER A 117 13.20 6.71 2.56
C SER A 117 13.61 5.25 2.71
N SER A 118 14.13 4.65 1.63
CA SER A 118 14.66 3.29 1.66
C SER A 118 15.91 3.15 2.53
N SER A 119 16.66 4.24 2.76
CA SER A 119 17.89 4.24 3.55
C SER A 119 17.69 4.48 5.05
N GLU A 120 16.55 5.07 5.45
CA GLU A 120 16.30 5.44 6.84
C GLU A 120 14.79 5.46 7.12
N ARG A 121 14.31 4.51 7.94
CA ARG A 121 12.90 4.44 8.33
C ARG A 121 12.49 5.67 9.12
N GLY A 122 11.26 6.13 8.87
CA GLY A 122 10.70 7.33 9.51
C GLY A 122 11.12 8.66 8.87
N LEU A 123 11.93 8.63 7.81
CA LEU A 123 12.13 9.79 6.94
C LEU A 123 11.19 9.72 5.73
N TYR A 124 10.40 10.78 5.54
CA TYR A 124 9.45 10.85 4.43
C TYR A 124 9.82 11.95 3.44
N SER A 125 9.38 11.79 2.21
CA SER A 125 9.45 12.84 1.19
C SER A 125 8.14 12.90 0.42
N LEU A 126 7.57 14.09 0.32
CA LEU A 126 6.43 14.38 -0.53
C LEU A 126 6.94 14.63 -1.95
N SER A 127 6.40 13.91 -2.93
CA SER A 127 6.67 14.11 -4.36
C SER A 127 5.40 14.56 -5.06
N VAL A 128 5.44 15.69 -5.75
CA VAL A 128 4.25 16.35 -6.33
C VAL A 128 4.44 16.58 -7.82
N ARG A 129 3.44 16.17 -8.61
CA ARG A 129 3.35 16.40 -10.05
C ARG A 129 3.02 17.87 -10.32
N HIS A 130 3.96 18.55 -10.96
CA HIS A 130 3.73 19.87 -11.58
C HIS A 130 4.26 19.83 -13.02
N ARG A 131 4.83 20.92 -13.58
CA ARG A 131 5.56 20.88 -14.87
C ARG A 131 6.69 19.83 -14.85
N ILE A 132 7.44 19.83 -13.75
CA ILE A 132 8.36 18.76 -13.34
C ILE A 132 7.92 18.28 -11.96
N VAL A 133 8.30 17.06 -11.58
CA VAL A 133 8.03 16.56 -10.23
C VAL A 133 8.90 17.34 -9.24
N LYS A 134 8.27 17.84 -8.18
CA LYS A 134 8.94 18.54 -7.07
C LYS A 134 8.97 17.63 -5.86
N HIS A 135 10.10 17.64 -5.15
CA HIS A 135 10.27 16.82 -3.95
C HIS A 135 10.51 17.72 -2.75
N TYR A 136 9.75 17.46 -1.69
CA TYR A 136 9.83 18.16 -0.43
C TYR A 136 10.19 17.15 0.66
N ARG A 137 11.23 17.47 1.43
CA ARG A 137 11.61 16.64 2.58
C ARG A 137 10.61 16.90 3.70
N ILE A 138 10.04 15.82 4.24
CA ILE A 138 9.21 15.89 5.45
C ILE A 138 10.15 15.60 6.62
N HIS A 139 10.29 16.58 7.48
CA HIS A 139 11.08 16.49 8.70
C HIS A 139 10.19 16.01 9.85
N ARG A 140 10.82 15.33 10.81
CA ARG A 140 10.18 14.89 12.05
C ARG A 140 10.90 15.56 13.23
N LEU A 141 10.12 16.18 14.11
CA LEU A 141 10.58 16.82 15.34
C LEU A 141 10.73 15.78 16.46
N ASP A 142 11.41 16.16 17.54
CA ASP A 142 11.62 15.30 18.72
C ASP A 142 10.30 14.91 19.41
N ASN A 143 9.29 15.79 19.34
CA ASN A 143 7.92 15.51 19.80
C ASN A 143 7.12 14.61 18.83
N SER A 144 7.78 14.03 17.81
CA SER A 144 7.21 13.21 16.74
C SER A 144 6.29 13.91 15.75
N TRP A 145 6.19 15.24 15.76
CA TRP A 145 5.40 15.98 14.77
C TRP A 145 6.15 16.11 13.45
N TYR A 146 5.39 16.25 12.36
CA TYR A 146 5.89 16.36 10.99
C TYR A 146 5.80 17.79 10.47
N TYR A 147 6.74 18.18 9.61
CA TYR A 147 6.67 19.44 8.88
C TYR A 147 7.44 19.41 7.56
N ILE A 148 7.05 20.27 6.61
CA ILE A 148 7.85 20.63 5.43
C ILE A 148 8.43 22.04 5.65
N SER A 149 7.58 22.98 6.07
CA SER A 149 7.96 24.32 6.49
C SER A 149 7.93 24.42 8.01
N PRO A 150 8.97 24.91 8.71
CA PRO A 150 8.98 25.01 10.17
C PRO A 150 7.85 25.86 10.78
N ARG A 151 7.13 26.63 9.95
CA ARG A 151 5.98 27.44 10.37
C ARG A 151 4.70 26.63 10.56
N LEU A 152 4.62 25.44 9.97
CA LEU A 152 3.43 24.58 9.94
C LEU A 152 3.83 23.17 10.35
N THR A 153 3.34 22.73 11.50
CA THR A 153 3.67 21.43 12.09
C THR A 153 2.39 20.61 12.32
N PHE A 154 2.50 19.29 12.16
CA PHE A 154 1.36 18.37 12.13
C PHE A 154 1.63 17.15 13.03
N GLN A 155 0.60 16.61 13.67
CA GLN A 155 0.75 15.47 14.57
C GLN A 155 0.95 14.14 13.82
N CYS A 156 0.39 14.03 12.61
CA CYS A 156 0.55 12.87 11.74
C CYS A 156 0.71 13.30 10.26
N LEU A 157 1.10 12.36 9.41
CA LEU A 157 1.24 12.60 7.97
C LEU A 157 -0.11 12.88 7.29
N GLU A 158 -1.19 12.29 7.80
CA GLU A 158 -2.54 12.50 7.26
C GLU A 158 -2.98 13.96 7.41
N ASP A 159 -2.79 14.56 8.59
CA ASP A 159 -3.06 15.99 8.83
C ASP A 159 -2.22 16.89 7.89
N LEU A 160 -0.95 16.53 7.69
CA LEU A 160 -0.04 17.26 6.78
C LEU A 160 -0.57 17.21 5.34
N VAL A 161 -0.95 16.02 4.87
CA VAL A 161 -1.47 15.83 3.50
C VAL A 161 -2.79 16.58 3.33
N ASN A 162 -3.73 16.42 4.26
CA ASN A 162 -5.03 17.09 4.22
C ASN A 162 -4.87 18.61 4.15
N HIS A 163 -3.96 19.19 4.95
CA HIS A 163 -3.68 20.61 4.88
C HIS A 163 -3.18 21.06 3.50
N TYR A 164 -2.25 20.33 2.89
CA TYR A 164 -1.67 20.69 1.59
C TYR A 164 -2.60 20.41 0.40
N CYS A 165 -3.64 19.59 0.57
CA CYS A 165 -4.76 19.48 -0.37
C CYS A 165 -5.57 20.79 -0.41
N ASP A 166 -5.78 21.44 0.75
CA ASP A 166 -6.58 22.66 0.85
C ASP A 166 -5.79 23.94 0.51
N SER A 167 -4.52 24.02 0.94
CA SER A 167 -3.67 25.19 0.70
C SER A 167 -2.22 24.80 0.39
N ALA A 168 -1.63 25.43 -0.62
CA ALA A 168 -0.26 25.11 -1.02
C ALA A 168 0.78 25.58 0.02
N GLU A 169 0.56 26.69 0.73
CA GLU A 169 1.46 27.25 1.79
C GLU A 169 2.98 27.07 1.52
N GLY A 170 3.43 27.43 0.32
CA GLY A 170 4.85 27.34 -0.10
C GLY A 170 5.23 26.10 -0.93
N LEU A 171 4.31 25.17 -1.15
CA LEU A 171 4.43 24.14 -2.18
C LEU A 171 4.19 24.74 -3.58
N CYS A 172 4.55 23.98 -4.61
CA CYS A 172 4.39 24.39 -6.01
C CYS A 172 2.92 24.49 -6.45
N CYS A 173 2.03 23.72 -5.82
CA CYS A 173 0.60 23.69 -6.03
C CYS A 173 -0.08 23.00 -4.83
N THR A 174 -1.40 23.12 -4.75
CA THR A 174 -2.22 22.24 -3.89
C THR A 174 -2.14 20.80 -4.41
N LEU A 175 -2.30 19.84 -3.49
CA LEU A 175 -2.30 18.41 -3.78
C LEU A 175 -3.61 17.92 -4.43
#